data_AF-A0A3C0N5Z0-F1
#
_entry.id   AF-A0A3C0N5Z0-F1
#
_cell.length_a   1.000
_cell.length_b   1.000
_cell.length_c   1.000
_cell.angle_alpha   90.00
_cell.angle_beta   90.00
_cell.angle_gamma   90.00
#
_symmetry.space_group_name_H-M   'P 1'
#
loop_
_entity.id
_entity.type
_entity.pdbx_description
1 polymer ?
#
loop_
_entity_poly.entity_id
_entity_poly.type
_entity_poly.pdbx_seq_one_letter_code
_entity_poly.pdbx_strand_id
1 'polypeptide(L)'
;MTTVAILPVSDANGDRLYRAVAGDKESTGKTAGEALDALTAQLEGDEFSTLLIIQSFRPDWFFSAFQQQRLSELMNLWRTARDEGQTLPPEQQAELDSLVEAELKAATARTAALVQQLNQ
;
A
#
# COMPACT_ATOMS: atom_id res chain seq x y z
N MET A 1 -19.94 -10.38 14.30
CA MET A 1 -19.67 -9.00 13.84
C MET A 1 -19.15 -9.08 12.42
N THR A 2 -19.76 -8.36 11.49
CA THR A 2 -19.33 -8.32 10.10
C THR A 2 -18.38 -7.14 9.94
N THR A 3 -17.09 -7.41 9.72
CA THR A 3 -16.10 -6.36 9.47
C THR A 3 -16.26 -5.87 8.03
N VAL A 4 -16.47 -4.56 7.87
CA VAL A 4 -16.51 -3.91 6.56
C VAL A 4 -15.18 -3.19 6.34
N ALA A 5 -14.46 -3.55 5.28
CA ALA A 5 -13.27 -2.84 4.84
C ALA A 5 -13.62 -1.92 3.67
N ILE A 6 -13.24 -0.64 3.75
CA ILE A 6 -13.40 0.32 2.64
C ILE A 6 -12.00 0.72 2.14
N LEU A 7 -11.72 0.42 0.87
CA LEU A 7 -10.43 0.67 0.24
C LEU A 7 -10.57 1.68 -0.91
N PRO A 8 -9.66 2.66 -1.04
CA PRO A 8 -9.58 3.43 -2.27
C PRO A 8 -9.08 2.53 -3.41
N VAL A 9 -9.73 2.59 -4.56
CA VAL A 9 -9.32 1.88 -5.78
C VAL A 9 -9.29 2.86 -6.95
N SER A 10 -8.43 2.61 -7.93
CA SER A 10 -8.40 3.39 -9.18
C SER A 10 -9.20 2.66 -10.24
N ASP A 11 -10.03 3.39 -10.99
CA ASP A 11 -10.70 2.84 -12.17
C ASP A 11 -9.74 2.71 -13.38
N ALA A 12 -10.26 2.22 -14.50
CA ALA A 12 -9.48 2.08 -15.74
C ALA A 12 -8.97 3.42 -16.31
N ASN A 13 -9.56 4.54 -15.90
CA ASN A 13 -9.18 5.90 -16.28
C ASN A 13 -8.26 6.57 -15.24
N GLY A 14 -7.98 5.91 -14.11
CA GLY A 14 -7.21 6.44 -12.99
C GLY A 14 -8.02 7.28 -12.00
N ASP A 15 -9.34 7.39 -12.18
CA ASP A 15 -10.22 8.11 -11.27
C ASP A 15 -10.37 7.35 -9.94
N ARG A 16 -10.48 8.11 -8.85
CA ARG A 16 -10.58 7.55 -7.50
C ARG A 16 -11.99 7.04 -7.24
N LEU A 17 -12.10 5.74 -7.03
CA LEU A 17 -13.28 5.05 -6.52
C LEU A 17 -13.01 4.51 -5.12
N TYR A 18 -14.07 4.05 -4.47
CA TYR A 18 -14.01 3.35 -3.19
C TYR A 18 -14.69 2.01 -3.33
N ARG A 19 -14.07 0.96 -2.76
CA ARG A 19 -14.62 -0.39 -2.71
C ARG A 19 -14.87 -0.77 -1.26
N ALA A 20 -16.11 -1.14 -0.94
CA ALA A 20 -16.48 -1.69 0.36
C ALA A 20 -16.58 -3.23 0.26
N VAL A 21 -16.03 -3.95 1.23
CA VAL A 21 -15.97 -5.42 1.25
C VAL A 21 -16.40 -5.94 2.61
N ALA A 22 -17.30 -6.91 2.62
CA ALA A 22 -17.75 -7.63 3.81
C ALA A 22 -17.93 -9.13 3.49
N GLY A 23 -16.98 -9.97 3.91
CA GLY A 23 -17.02 -11.39 3.60
C GLY A 23 -16.95 -11.66 2.10
N ASP A 24 -17.99 -12.26 1.54
CA ASP A 24 -18.17 -12.57 0.11
C ASP A 24 -18.88 -11.46 -0.68
N LYS A 25 -19.29 -10.38 -0.03
CA LYS A 25 -19.99 -9.26 -0.65
C LYS A 25 -19.05 -8.07 -0.85
N GLU A 26 -19.15 -7.44 -2.01
CA GLU A 26 -18.46 -6.19 -2.30
C GLU A 26 -19.34 -5.22 -3.08
N SER A 27 -18.99 -3.95 -2.99
CA SER A 27 -19.62 -2.86 -3.74
C SER A 27 -18.60 -1.78 -4.04
N THR A 28 -18.85 -0.99 -5.08
CA THR A 28 -18.03 0.17 -5.45
C THR A 28 -18.87 1.43 -5.52
N GLY A 29 -18.25 2.57 -5.22
CA GLY A 29 -18.89 3.89 -5.28
C GLY A 29 -17.87 4.99 -5.53
N LYS A 30 -18.33 6.17 -5.94
CA LYS A 30 -17.47 7.35 -6.10
C LYS A 30 -17.02 7.91 -4.76
N THR A 31 -17.77 7.60 -3.70
CA THR A 31 -17.43 7.95 -2.32
C THR A 31 -17.43 6.70 -1.45
N ALA A 32 -16.71 6.78 -0.32
CA ALA A 32 -16.73 5.73 0.70
C ALA A 32 -18.15 5.45 1.23
N GLY A 33 -18.96 6.50 1.39
CA GLY A 33 -20.36 6.40 1.81
C GLY A 33 -21.21 5.67 0.77
N GLU A 34 -21.11 6.05 -0.50
CA GLU A 34 -21.83 5.39 -1.59
C GLU A 34 -21.49 3.90 -1.71
N ALA A 35 -20.21 3.55 -1.58
CA ALA A 35 -19.79 2.15 -1.55
C ALA A 35 -20.41 1.42 -0.34
N LEU A 36 -20.37 2.02 0.85
CA LEU A 36 -20.96 1.43 2.05
C LEU A 36 -22.48 1.25 1.93
N ASP A 37 -23.20 2.26 1.43
CA ASP A 37 -24.65 2.22 1.23
C ASP A 37 -25.04 1.12 0.23
N ALA A 38 -24.25 0.96 -0.84
CA ALA A 38 -24.45 -0.12 -1.79
C ALA A 38 -24.14 -1.51 -1.19
N LEU A 39 -23.23 -1.59 -0.22
CA LEU A 39 -22.92 -2.84 0.49
C LEU A 39 -24.00 -3.21 1.50
N THR A 40 -24.49 -2.22 2.25
CA THR A 40 -25.57 -2.42 3.24
C THR A 40 -26.87 -2.81 2.57
N ALA A 41 -27.16 -2.30 1.37
CA ALA A 41 -28.30 -2.74 0.56
C ALA A 41 -28.23 -4.25 0.19
N GLN A 42 -27.03 -4.83 0.10
CA GLN A 42 -26.85 -6.27 -0.15
C GLN A 42 -26.92 -7.11 1.13
N LEU A 43 -26.84 -6.49 2.32
CA LEU A 43 -26.85 -7.15 3.61
C LEU A 43 -28.27 -7.08 4.18
N GLU A 44 -29.16 -7.96 3.73
CA GLU A 44 -30.55 -8.05 4.20
C GLU A 44 -30.62 -8.44 5.69
N GLY A 45 -31.14 -7.55 6.54
CA GLY A 45 -31.84 -7.92 7.79
C GLY A 45 -31.08 -7.82 9.12
N ASP A 46 -31.63 -6.96 9.99
CA ASP A 46 -31.53 -6.79 11.45
C ASP A 46 -30.18 -6.51 12.14
N GLU A 47 -30.17 -5.36 12.85
CA GLU A 47 -29.12 -4.83 13.73
C GLU A 47 -27.70 -4.83 13.14
N PHE A 48 -27.48 -3.89 12.21
CA PHE A 48 -26.17 -3.56 11.66
C PHE A 48 -25.27 -2.88 12.71
N SER A 49 -24.76 -3.66 13.67
CA SER A 49 -23.70 -3.24 14.58
C SER A 49 -22.34 -3.34 13.87
N THR A 50 -22.08 -2.39 12.99
CA THR A 50 -20.86 -2.37 12.17
C THR A 50 -19.77 -1.52 12.80
N LEU A 51 -18.62 -2.14 13.02
CA LEU A 51 -17.39 -1.47 13.43
C LEU A 51 -16.66 -0.97 12.18
N LEU A 52 -16.63 0.36 12.00
CA LEU A 52 -15.86 0.98 10.92
C LEU A 52 -14.42 1.23 11.38
N ILE A 53 -13.46 0.50 10.81
CA ILE A 53 -12.03 0.70 11.06
C ILE A 53 -11.47 1.57 9.94
N ILE A 54 -11.16 2.84 10.24
CA ILE A 54 -10.48 3.74 9.31
C ILE A 54 -8.99 3.67 9.57
N GLN A 55 -8.26 2.95 8.70
CA GLN A 55 -6.80 2.98 8.72
C GLN A 55 -6.33 4.27 8.04
N SER A 56 -5.70 5.15 8.81
CA SER A 56 -5.03 6.32 8.24
C SER A 56 -3.87 5.83 7.36
N PHE A 57 -3.86 6.24 6.09
CA PHE A 57 -2.69 6.06 5.22
C PHE A 57 -1.54 6.85 5.82
N ARG A 58 -0.69 6.17 6.59
CA ARG A 58 0.53 6.75 7.11
C ARG A 58 1.61 6.61 6.03
N PRO A 59 2.48 7.61 5.86
CA PRO A 59 3.69 7.42 5.07
C PRO A 59 4.43 6.18 5.56
N ASP A 60 5.17 5.53 4.68
CA ASP A 60 5.92 4.35 5.07
C ASP A 60 6.93 4.70 6.17
N TRP A 61 6.73 4.11 7.34
CA TRP A 61 7.59 4.31 8.51
C TRP A 61 8.82 3.40 8.48
N PHE A 62 8.80 2.35 7.64
CA PHE A 62 9.88 1.39 7.54
C PHE A 62 10.93 1.82 6.52
N PHE A 63 10.53 2.58 5.50
CA PHE A 63 11.43 3.19 4.52
C PHE A 63 10.95 4.60 4.16
N SER A 64 11.77 5.60 4.50
CA SER A 64 11.38 6.99 4.33
C SER A 64 11.36 7.41 2.85
N ALA A 65 10.56 8.44 2.54
CA ALA A 65 10.53 9.05 1.21
C ALA A 65 11.93 9.53 0.74
N PHE A 66 12.77 10.01 1.67
CA PHE A 66 14.15 10.38 1.36
C PHE A 66 14.99 9.19 0.92
N GLN A 67 14.91 8.06 1.64
CA GLN A 67 15.60 6.82 1.26
C GLN A 67 15.11 6.29 -0.09
N GLN A 68 13.80 6.34 -0.35
CA GLN A 68 13.22 5.94 -1.63
C GLN A 68 13.70 6.81 -2.79
N GLN A 69 13.75 8.12 -2.60
CA GLN A 69 14.29 9.04 -3.59
C GLN A 69 15.77 8.72 -3.86
N ARG A 70 16.57 8.57 -2.80
CA ARG A 70 18.00 8.30 -2.95
C ARG A 70 18.29 6.97 -3.62
N LEU A 71 17.54 5.92 -3.27
CA LEU A 71 17.61 4.62 -3.94
C LEU A 71 17.28 4.73 -5.43
N SER A 72 16.26 5.51 -5.78
CA SER A 72 15.86 5.71 -7.18
C SER A 72 16.94 6.42 -8.00
N GLU A 73 17.59 7.44 -7.41
CA GLU A 73 18.72 8.15 -8.01
C GLU A 73 19.90 7.20 -8.28
N LEU A 74 20.31 6.43 -7.27
CA LEU A 74 21.41 5.47 -7.38
C LEU A 74 21.10 4.34 -8.38
N MET A 75 19.87 3.84 -8.41
CA MET A 75 19.43 2.83 -9.38
C MET A 75 19.43 3.37 -10.82
N ASN A 76 19.14 4.66 -11.02
CA ASN A 76 19.25 5.29 -12.33
C ASN A 76 20.73 5.41 -12.75
N LEU A 77 21.60 5.92 -11.86
CA LEU A 77 23.04 6.00 -12.11
C LEU A 77 23.63 4.61 -12.41
N TRP A 78 23.19 3.59 -11.68
CA TRP A 78 23.63 2.21 -11.88
C TRP A 78 23.20 1.64 -13.21
N ARG A 79 21.96 1.89 -13.64
CA ARG A 79 21.51 1.49 -14.98
C ARG A 79 22.33 2.19 -16.06
N THR A 80 22.55 3.50 -15.96
CA THR A 80 23.36 4.25 -16.93
C THR A 80 24.79 3.72 -17.01
N ALA A 81 25.47 3.55 -15.88
CA ALA A 81 26.84 3.04 -15.84
C ALA A 81 26.91 1.63 -16.45
N ARG A 82 25.98 0.75 -16.08
CA ARG A 82 25.90 -0.62 -16.62
C ARG A 82 25.71 -0.62 -18.13
N ASP A 83 24.82 0.21 -18.65
CA ASP A 83 24.51 0.27 -20.08
C ASP A 83 25.69 0.86 -20.88
N GLU A 84 26.54 1.67 -20.25
CA GLU A 84 27.82 2.17 -20.80
C GLU A 84 29.00 1.19 -20.59
N GLY A 85 28.77 0.03 -19.98
CA GLY A 85 29.83 -0.94 -19.65
C GLY A 85 30.76 -0.50 -18.51
N GLN A 86 30.37 0.52 -17.76
CA GLN A 86 31.06 1.04 -16.58
C GLN A 86 30.45 0.46 -15.29
N THR A 87 31.16 0.69 -14.17
CA THR A 87 30.70 0.33 -12.83
C THR A 87 30.50 1.58 -11.99
N LEU A 88 29.55 1.55 -11.04
CA LEU A 88 29.43 2.62 -10.07
C LEU A 88 30.72 2.82 -9.29
N PRO A 89 31.02 4.06 -8.85
CA PRO A 89 32.04 4.31 -7.86
C PRO A 89 31.80 3.44 -6.60
N PRO A 90 32.86 2.90 -5.96
CA PRO A 90 32.71 1.98 -4.82
C PRO A 90 31.87 2.53 -3.66
N GLU A 91 31.97 3.83 -3.38
CA GLU A 91 31.18 4.50 -2.34
C GLU A 91 29.68 4.51 -2.67
N GLN A 92 29.35 4.80 -3.94
CA GLN A 92 27.95 4.81 -4.40
C GLN A 92 27.37 3.39 -4.48
N GLN A 93 28.19 2.40 -4.85
CA GLN A 93 27.78 0.99 -4.85
C GLN A 93 27.50 0.51 -3.42
N ALA A 94 28.36 0.84 -2.45
CA ALA A 94 28.14 0.49 -1.05
C ALA A 94 26.88 1.18 -0.48
N GLU A 95 26.64 2.45 -0.85
CA GLU A 95 25.40 3.15 -0.50
C GLU A 95 24.17 2.48 -1.10
N LEU A 96 24.23 2.11 -2.39
CA LEU A 96 23.15 1.41 -3.09
C LEU A 96 22.83 0.06 -2.41
N ASP A 97 23.85 -0.75 -2.13
CA ASP A 97 23.69 -2.05 -1.48
C ASP A 97 23.06 -1.90 -0.10
N SER A 98 23.48 -0.90 0.68
CA SER A 98 22.90 -0.61 1.99
C SER A 98 21.43 -0.17 1.90
N LEU A 99 21.05 0.62 0.88
CA LEU A 99 19.66 1.05 0.69
C LEU A 99 18.77 -0.09 0.19
N VAL A 100 19.28 -0.98 -0.65
CA VAL A 100 18.57 -2.19 -1.10
C VAL A 100 18.29 -3.11 0.09
N GLU A 101 19.30 -3.35 0.93
CA GLU A 101 19.13 -4.14 2.15
C GLU A 101 18.13 -3.51 3.13
N ALA A 102 18.16 -2.19 3.28
CA ALA A 102 17.21 -1.45 4.09
C ALA A 102 15.77 -1.58 3.55
N GLU A 103 15.57 -1.47 2.22
CA GLU A 103 14.27 -1.64 1.59
C GLU A 103 13.75 -3.08 1.74
N LEU A 104 14.61 -4.10 1.63
CA LEU A 104 14.23 -5.50 1.84
C LEU A 104 13.74 -5.75 3.28
N LYS A 105 14.47 -5.20 4.26
CA LYS A 105 14.06 -5.24 5.68
C LYS A 105 12.74 -4.49 5.90
N ALA A 106 12.59 -3.32 5.28
CA ALA A 106 11.37 -2.54 5.36
C ALA A 106 10.17 -3.30 4.78
N ALA A 107 10.31 -3.92 3.61
CA ALA A 107 9.27 -4.75 3.01
C ALA A 107 8.84 -5.90 3.93
N THR A 108 9.81 -6.58 4.55
CA THR A 108 9.53 -7.64 5.53
C THR A 108 8.75 -7.10 6.74
N ALA A 109 9.15 -5.94 7.25
CA ALA A 109 8.47 -5.30 8.38
C ALA A 109 7.05 -4.82 8.03
N ARG A 110 6.83 -4.29 6.81
CA ARG A 110 5.50 -3.96 6.29
C ARG A 110 4.58 -5.17 6.28
N THR A 111 5.08 -6.30 5.76
CA THR A 111 4.30 -7.54 5.72
C THR A 111 4.00 -8.06 7.13
N ALA A 112 4.98 -8.04 8.04
CA ALA A 112 4.77 -8.45 9.42
C ALA A 112 3.72 -7.58 10.14
N ALA A 113 3.79 -6.26 9.96
CA ALA A 113 2.83 -5.32 10.51
C ALA A 113 1.42 -5.58 9.97
N LEU A 114 1.28 -5.82 8.66
CA LEU A 114 -0.01 -6.15 8.04
C LEU A 114 -0.60 -7.45 8.60
N VAL A 115 0.20 -8.51 8.72
CA VAL A 115 -0.26 -9.79 9.30
C VAL A 115 -0.70 -9.61 10.76
N GLN A 116 0.02 -8.82 11.54
CA GLN A 116 -0.34 -8.53 12.92
C GLN A 116 -1.64 -7.72 13.03
N GLN A 117 -1.93 -6.84 12.06
CA GLN A 117 -3.19 -6.09 11.99
C GLN A 117 -4.38 -6.96 11.58
N LEU A 118 -4.17 -7.95 10.71
CA LEU A 118 -5.24 -8.87 10.27
C LEU A 118 -5.61 -9.92 11.33
N ASN A 119 -4.69 -10.23 12.25
CA ASN A 119 -4.91 -11.19 13.33
C ASN A 119 -5.52 -10.55 14.61
N GLN A 120 -5.79 -9.24 14.59
CA GLN A 120 -6.49 -8.51 15.67
C GLN A 120 -7.95 -8.30 15.31
#